data_AF-A0A970BDH3-F1
#
_entry.id   AF-A0A970BDH3-F1
#
_cell.length_a   1.000
_cell.length_b   1.000
_cell.length_c   1.000
_cell.angle_alpha   90.00
_cell.angle_beta   90.00
_cell.angle_gamma   90.00
#
_symmetry.space_group_name_H-M   'P 1'
#
loop_
_entity.id
_entity.type
_entity.pdbx_description
1 polymer ?
#
loop_
_entity_poly.entity_id
_entity_poly.type
_entity_poly.pdbx_seq_one_letter_code
_entity_poly.pdbx_strand_id
1 'polypeptide(L)'
;LFTENKHENYINKFETVNYDREALKEIQNKLQDKEDDWKLSDFDISEEKQTLSIKRILFALNFFKRSFKKELQKQNIKNYIGTFLNAHISTHVTTDKAVAVQIFELQNTRGISLDLIEKVKAKLMKAIYLQDSHSETTIKIIQNNFAEIYKLEEQISESSFRGDLPLEEILNYHLRMVDDGSKLTQEKPDFRQPSIDNREESILTYLDKRISESENAVSYIVDLVERFKQTVQFLSVDLRELDTKNNLIGDVMILSKFYSTHLFILIYHKFKSDISLFFKDIEIFKLWERLLFTSNFHEKYYRQIYRDNYEWLYTEIIKIDEITRVKDIIYKFVKNGFREDLFEDNNLQKTVSKFVSDEKEQILTNAFYFFNDKMVYALYKYEIDQKANLKELRKIIKEGRSVEHILPQNWQWEWINENPQKRITNKGNKFNKSINNVINGLGNLLLLTPSENSSQSNNHPKNKVYKCCSGGSYEEHNASRNNWSEPNNWKSKIEERGEKIYNFMLHYFQLNKS
;
A
#
# COMPACT_ATOMS: atom_id res chain seq x y z
N LEU A 1 10.51 -26.93 36.23
CA LEU A 1 10.25 -25.65 36.96
C LEU A 1 8.92 -25.62 37.70
N PHE A 2 8.07 -26.66 37.62
CA PHE A 2 6.84 -26.78 38.42
C PHE A 2 6.75 -28.20 38.98
N THR A 3 6.70 -28.34 40.29
CA THR A 3 6.53 -29.63 40.99
C THR A 3 5.08 -29.92 41.33
N GLU A 4 4.15 -29.02 40.95
CA GLU A 4 2.71 -29.22 41.05
C GLU A 4 2.12 -29.49 39.66
N ASN A 5 1.72 -30.74 39.47
CA ASN A 5 1.22 -31.37 38.24
C ASN A 5 0.05 -30.64 37.55
N LYS A 6 -0.61 -29.69 38.22
CA LYS A 6 -1.78 -28.97 37.67
C LYS A 6 -1.42 -27.94 36.60
N HIS A 7 -0.25 -27.32 36.66
CA HIS A 7 0.11 -26.21 35.75
C HIS A 7 0.92 -26.66 34.54
N GLU A 8 1.69 -27.74 34.69
CA GLU A 8 2.44 -28.37 33.60
C GLU A 8 1.50 -28.83 32.46
N ASN A 9 0.30 -29.27 32.81
CA ASN A 9 -0.74 -29.66 31.86
C ASN A 9 -1.22 -28.50 30.97
N TYR A 10 -1.31 -27.27 31.49
CA TYR A 10 -1.72 -26.10 30.70
C TYR A 10 -0.62 -25.63 29.75
N ILE A 11 0.63 -25.62 30.23
CA ILE A 11 1.79 -25.21 29.43
C ILE A 11 2.06 -26.22 28.31
N ASN A 12 1.99 -27.52 28.61
CA ASN A 12 2.23 -28.58 27.63
C ASN A 12 1.09 -28.74 26.60
N LYS A 13 -0.08 -28.15 26.88
CA LYS A 13 -1.23 -28.12 25.95
C LYS A 13 -1.33 -26.82 25.17
N PHE A 14 -0.39 -25.89 25.32
CA PHE A 14 -0.41 -24.67 24.53
C PHE A 14 -0.23 -25.01 23.06
N GLU A 15 -1.25 -24.69 22.26
CA GLU A 15 -1.23 -24.81 20.82
C GLU A 15 -1.52 -23.45 20.20
N THR A 16 -0.76 -23.11 19.17
CA THR A 16 -1.12 -22.01 18.28
C THR A 16 -2.12 -22.49 17.22
N VAL A 17 -2.65 -21.53 16.45
CA VAL A 17 -3.47 -21.79 15.26
C VAL A 17 -2.79 -22.82 14.35
N ASN A 18 -3.59 -23.68 13.73
CA ASN A 18 -3.12 -24.85 13.00
C ASN A 18 -2.01 -24.55 11.97
N TYR A 19 -2.09 -23.42 11.26
CA TYR A 19 -1.11 -23.02 10.25
C TYR A 19 0.23 -22.53 10.82
N ASP A 20 0.31 -22.16 12.11
CA ASP A 20 1.54 -21.70 12.77
C ASP A 20 2.22 -22.79 13.63
N ARG A 21 1.57 -23.95 13.82
CA ARG A 21 2.05 -24.99 14.74
C ARG A 21 3.46 -25.48 14.43
N GLU A 22 3.78 -25.65 13.16
CA GLU A 22 5.11 -26.09 12.73
C GLU A 22 6.17 -25.02 13.00
N ALA A 23 5.88 -23.75 12.64
CA ALA A 23 6.79 -22.64 12.88
C ALA A 23 7.05 -22.42 14.38
N LEU A 24 6.02 -22.55 15.23
CA LEU A 24 6.20 -22.50 16.69
C LEU A 24 7.08 -23.63 17.21
N LYS A 25 6.92 -24.86 16.70
CA LYS A 25 7.78 -26.00 17.07
C LYS A 25 9.23 -25.74 16.66
N GLU A 26 9.48 -25.20 15.48
CA GLU A 26 10.83 -24.81 15.05
C GLU A 26 11.44 -23.76 15.97
N ILE A 27 10.67 -22.74 16.37
CA ILE A 27 11.12 -21.76 17.37
C ILE A 27 11.48 -22.47 18.66
N GLN A 28 10.62 -23.32 19.20
CA GLN A 28 10.85 -24.03 20.47
C GLN A 28 12.10 -24.93 20.40
N ASN A 29 12.30 -25.65 19.30
CA ASN A 29 13.40 -26.59 19.13
C ASN A 29 14.76 -25.89 18.99
N LYS A 30 14.78 -24.73 18.33
CA LYS A 30 16.01 -23.97 18.05
C LYS A 30 16.24 -22.79 18.99
N LEU A 31 15.36 -22.59 19.97
CA LEU A 31 15.50 -21.50 20.93
C LEU A 31 16.74 -21.75 21.79
N GLN A 32 17.79 -20.99 21.49
CA GLN A 32 19.03 -20.99 22.26
C GLN A 32 19.26 -19.60 22.85
N ASP A 33 19.88 -19.56 24.03
CA ASP A 33 20.28 -18.30 24.63
C ASP A 33 21.37 -17.65 23.78
N LYS A 34 21.24 -16.35 23.56
CA LYS A 34 22.19 -15.54 22.78
C LYS A 34 22.17 -14.10 23.26
N GLU A 35 23.17 -13.29 22.95
CA GLU A 35 23.19 -11.91 23.43
C GLU A 35 22.17 -11.02 22.72
N ASP A 36 22.16 -11.08 21.39
CA ASP A 36 21.31 -10.27 20.51
C ASP A 36 19.84 -10.72 20.49
N ASP A 37 18.93 -9.89 19.98
CA ASP A 37 17.54 -10.30 19.75
C ASP A 37 17.45 -11.42 18.70
N TRP A 38 16.50 -12.33 18.91
CA TRP A 38 16.16 -13.34 17.92
C TRP A 38 15.51 -12.69 16.70
N LYS A 39 15.92 -13.15 15.53
CA LYS A 39 15.42 -12.80 14.20
C LYS A 39 14.81 -14.05 13.58
N LEU A 40 13.87 -13.89 12.65
CA LEU A 40 13.25 -15.04 11.97
C LEU A 40 14.28 -15.90 11.22
N SER A 41 15.35 -15.28 10.71
CA SER A 41 16.48 -15.97 10.07
C SER A 41 17.25 -16.91 11.00
N ASP A 42 17.06 -16.81 12.32
CA ASP A 42 17.68 -17.72 13.28
C ASP A 42 16.94 -19.07 13.38
N PHE A 43 15.77 -19.16 12.75
CA PHE A 43 14.90 -20.33 12.73
C PHE A 43 14.73 -20.79 11.27
N ASP A 44 14.65 -22.10 11.01
CA ASP A 44 14.48 -22.65 9.64
C ASP A 44 13.02 -22.52 9.19
N ILE A 45 12.47 -21.32 9.29
CA ILE A 45 11.09 -21.01 8.93
C ILE A 45 11.10 -20.43 7.52
N SER A 46 10.54 -21.17 6.56
CA SER A 46 10.35 -20.69 5.19
C SER A 46 9.57 -19.37 5.18
N GLU A 47 9.84 -18.48 4.23
CA GLU A 47 9.17 -17.16 4.12
C GLU A 47 7.64 -17.32 4.20
N GLU A 48 7.08 -18.29 3.47
CA GLU A 48 5.64 -18.60 3.46
C GLU A 48 5.02 -18.93 4.83
N LYS A 49 5.84 -19.29 5.83
CA LYS A 49 5.44 -19.62 7.20
C LYS A 49 5.73 -18.50 8.21
N GLN A 50 6.25 -17.35 7.76
CA GLN A 50 6.55 -16.18 8.60
C GLN A 50 5.34 -15.24 8.74
N THR A 51 4.25 -15.77 9.30
CA THR A 51 3.01 -15.02 9.56
C THR A 51 3.20 -13.86 10.55
N LEU A 52 2.25 -12.91 10.62
CA LEU A 52 2.31 -11.81 11.61
C LEU A 52 2.23 -12.36 13.04
N SER A 53 1.45 -13.41 13.26
CA SER A 53 1.37 -14.17 14.50
C SER A 53 2.74 -14.69 14.93
N ILE A 54 3.50 -15.34 14.03
CA ILE A 54 4.87 -15.78 14.30
C ILE A 54 5.81 -14.59 14.60
N LYS A 55 5.68 -13.48 13.85
CA LYS A 55 6.42 -12.23 14.11
C LYS A 55 6.10 -11.67 15.50
N ARG A 56 4.84 -11.72 15.96
CA ARG A 56 4.39 -11.29 17.30
C ARG A 56 4.91 -12.21 18.40
N ILE A 57 4.95 -13.52 18.17
CA ILE A 57 5.59 -14.48 19.09
C ILE A 57 7.07 -14.13 19.26
N LEU A 58 7.78 -13.89 18.16
CA LEU A 58 9.19 -13.48 18.20
C LEU A 58 9.39 -12.14 18.91
N PHE A 59 8.52 -11.17 18.65
CA PHE A 59 8.50 -9.89 19.36
C PHE A 59 8.32 -10.09 20.87
N ALA A 60 7.37 -10.93 21.29
CA ALA A 60 7.13 -11.24 22.69
C ALA A 60 8.34 -11.92 23.34
N LEU A 61 8.99 -12.88 22.65
CA LEU A 61 10.22 -13.52 23.14
C LEU A 61 11.33 -12.50 23.38
N ASN A 62 11.57 -11.61 22.41
CA ASN A 62 12.56 -10.55 22.55
C ASN A 62 12.20 -9.54 23.65
N PHE A 63 10.92 -9.19 23.78
CA PHE A 63 10.42 -8.36 24.87
C PHE A 63 10.76 -8.97 26.22
N PHE A 64 10.35 -10.22 26.48
CA PHE A 64 10.62 -10.89 27.75
C PHE A 64 12.12 -11.06 28.00
N LYS A 65 12.93 -11.39 26.99
CA LYS A 65 14.38 -11.46 27.12
C LYS A 65 14.96 -10.14 27.64
N ARG A 66 14.59 -9.03 27.02
CA ARG A 66 15.03 -7.69 27.41
C ARG A 66 14.54 -7.34 28.82
N SER A 67 13.28 -7.67 29.14
CA SER A 67 12.71 -7.45 30.47
C SER A 67 13.43 -8.26 31.56
N PHE A 68 13.78 -9.54 31.32
CA PHE A 68 14.56 -10.36 32.26
C PHE A 68 16.03 -9.94 32.39
N LYS A 69 16.56 -9.15 31.45
CA LYS A 69 17.89 -8.53 31.59
C LYS A 69 17.86 -7.25 32.44
N LYS A 70 16.72 -6.56 32.53
CA LYS A 70 16.61 -5.23 33.16
C LYS A 70 15.80 -5.21 34.45
N GLU A 71 14.57 -5.71 34.39
CA GLU A 71 13.52 -5.43 35.39
C GLU A 71 12.97 -6.70 36.04
N LEU A 72 12.85 -7.78 35.27
CA LEU A 72 12.26 -9.04 35.73
C LEU A 72 13.33 -9.95 36.31
N GLN A 73 12.98 -10.62 37.39
CA GLN A 73 13.88 -11.51 38.11
C GLN A 73 13.56 -12.97 37.78
N LYS A 74 14.56 -13.75 37.35
CA LYS A 74 14.39 -15.17 36.96
C LYS A 74 13.79 -16.02 38.09
N GLN A 75 14.15 -15.75 39.35
CA GLN A 75 13.61 -16.42 40.53
C GLN A 75 12.10 -16.21 40.71
N ASN A 76 11.54 -15.11 40.18
CA ASN A 76 10.14 -14.76 40.33
C ASN A 76 9.24 -15.31 39.21
N ILE A 77 9.78 -16.07 38.26
CA ILE A 77 8.98 -16.67 37.16
C ILE A 77 7.78 -17.44 37.69
N LYS A 78 7.95 -18.20 38.78
CA LYS A 78 6.84 -18.91 39.44
C LYS A 78 5.76 -17.96 39.95
N ASN A 79 6.15 -16.82 40.52
CA ASN A 79 5.22 -15.82 41.03
C ASN A 79 4.51 -15.07 39.90
N TYR A 80 5.19 -14.77 38.79
CA TYR A 80 4.57 -14.16 37.62
C TYR A 80 3.50 -15.07 37.00
N ILE A 81 3.84 -16.35 36.81
CA ILE A 81 2.90 -17.36 36.30
C ILE A 81 1.77 -17.59 37.31
N GLY A 82 2.08 -17.69 38.61
CA GLY A 82 1.07 -17.81 39.65
C GLY A 82 0.10 -16.62 39.69
N THR A 83 0.59 -15.39 39.51
CA THR A 83 -0.25 -14.19 39.44
C THR A 83 -1.20 -14.24 38.25
N PHE A 84 -0.69 -14.63 37.08
CA PHE A 84 -1.51 -14.79 35.87
C PHE A 84 -2.58 -15.87 36.02
N LEU A 85 -2.21 -17.02 36.58
CA LEU A 85 -3.13 -18.15 36.77
C LEU A 85 -4.18 -17.91 37.86
N ASN A 86 -3.84 -17.10 38.87
CA ASN A 86 -4.76 -16.71 39.95
C ASN A 86 -5.50 -15.40 39.66
N ALA A 87 -5.34 -14.83 38.46
CA ALA A 87 -6.06 -13.63 38.08
C ALA A 87 -7.58 -13.91 38.05
N HIS A 88 -8.36 -13.04 38.70
CA HIS A 88 -9.81 -13.17 38.71
C HIS A 88 -10.40 -12.73 37.38
N ILE A 89 -10.98 -13.69 36.65
CA ILE A 89 -11.76 -13.42 35.44
C ILE A 89 -13.21 -13.17 35.86
N SER A 90 -13.68 -11.95 35.65
CA SER A 90 -15.11 -11.65 35.77
C SER A 90 -15.84 -12.26 34.57
N THR A 91 -16.73 -13.21 34.82
CA THR A 91 -17.49 -13.88 33.77
C THR A 91 -18.94 -13.42 33.82
N HIS A 92 -19.47 -13.01 32.67
CA HIS A 92 -20.89 -12.77 32.49
C HIS A 92 -21.45 -13.91 31.64
N VAL A 93 -22.10 -14.88 32.27
CA VAL A 93 -22.70 -16.02 31.57
C VAL A 93 -24.12 -15.65 31.15
N THR A 94 -24.42 -15.81 29.86
CA THR A 94 -25.74 -15.57 29.30
C THR A 94 -26.16 -16.81 28.50
N THR A 95 -27.43 -17.19 28.63
CA THR A 95 -28.01 -18.35 27.95
C THR A 95 -28.40 -18.04 26.50
N ASP A 96 -28.61 -16.77 26.18
CA ASP A 96 -28.94 -16.31 24.83
C ASP A 96 -27.70 -15.68 24.17
N LYS A 97 -27.35 -16.18 22.98
CA LYS A 97 -26.22 -15.68 22.19
C LYS A 97 -26.50 -14.28 21.65
N ALA A 98 -27.75 -13.90 21.41
CA ALA A 98 -28.12 -12.53 21.01
C ALA A 98 -27.78 -11.53 22.12
N VAL A 99 -28.14 -11.86 23.36
CA VAL A 99 -27.81 -11.09 24.56
C VAL A 99 -26.29 -11.04 24.78
N ALA A 100 -25.57 -12.14 24.53
CA ALA A 100 -24.11 -12.16 24.62
C ALA A 100 -23.43 -11.19 23.64
N VAL A 101 -23.90 -11.12 22.38
CA VAL A 101 -23.38 -10.18 21.38
C VAL A 101 -23.72 -8.73 21.76
N GLN A 102 -24.91 -8.46 22.29
CA GLN A 102 -25.27 -7.12 22.76
C GLN A 102 -24.40 -6.67 23.94
N ILE A 103 -24.14 -7.56 24.90
CA ILE A 103 -23.23 -7.27 26.02
C ILE A 103 -21.81 -7.05 25.51
N PHE A 104 -21.36 -7.84 24.54
CA PHE A 104 -20.06 -7.65 23.90
C PHE A 104 -19.96 -6.26 23.26
N GLU A 105 -20.93 -5.83 22.45
CA GLU A 105 -20.94 -4.48 21.87
C GLU A 105 -20.92 -3.40 22.97
N LEU A 106 -21.80 -3.50 23.98
CA LEU A 106 -21.94 -2.50 25.05
C LEU A 106 -20.68 -2.39 25.92
N GLN A 107 -20.10 -3.49 26.35
CA GLN A 107 -18.89 -3.48 27.18
C GLN A 107 -17.68 -2.94 26.40
N ASN A 108 -17.61 -3.21 25.10
CA ASN A 108 -16.53 -2.72 24.24
C ASN A 108 -16.64 -1.23 23.87
N THR A 109 -17.75 -0.56 24.20
CA THR A 109 -17.81 0.92 24.19
C THR A 109 -17.09 1.56 25.38
N ARG A 110 -16.74 0.78 26.41
CA ARG A 110 -16.14 1.24 27.67
C ARG A 110 -14.83 0.50 27.94
N GLY A 111 -13.80 0.69 27.08
CA GLY A 111 -12.50 0.04 27.22
C GLY A 111 -11.53 0.31 26.06
N ILE A 112 -10.54 -0.58 25.87
CA ILE A 112 -9.68 -0.58 24.66
C ILE A 112 -10.58 -0.80 23.44
N SER A 113 -10.53 0.12 22.48
CA SER A 113 -11.38 0.08 21.28
C SER A 113 -11.14 -1.19 20.47
N LEU A 114 -12.21 -1.88 20.11
CA LEU A 114 -12.16 -2.97 19.13
C LEU A 114 -11.64 -2.46 17.78
N ASP A 115 -10.95 -3.35 17.07
CA ASP A 115 -10.66 -3.18 15.65
C ASP A 115 -11.96 -3.07 14.83
N LEU A 116 -11.95 -2.28 13.77
CA LEU A 116 -13.14 -2.04 12.93
C LEU A 116 -13.70 -3.35 12.35
N ILE A 117 -12.85 -4.31 11.98
CA ILE A 117 -13.30 -5.59 11.41
C ILE A 117 -14.06 -6.41 12.46
N GLU A 118 -13.63 -6.39 13.72
CA GLU A 118 -14.35 -7.05 14.82
C GLU A 118 -15.68 -6.35 15.13
N LYS A 119 -15.74 -5.01 15.05
CA LYS A 119 -17.01 -4.26 15.18
C LYS A 119 -17.98 -4.64 14.06
N VAL A 120 -17.51 -4.74 12.83
CA VAL A 120 -18.32 -5.15 11.67
C VAL A 120 -18.82 -6.57 11.87
N LYS A 121 -17.94 -7.53 12.18
CA LYS A 121 -18.32 -8.92 12.45
C LYS A 121 -19.37 -9.03 13.56
N ALA A 122 -19.19 -8.34 14.68
CA ALA A 122 -20.14 -8.32 15.79
C ALA A 122 -21.52 -7.78 15.34
N LYS A 123 -21.53 -6.66 14.62
CA LYS A 123 -22.75 -6.04 14.08
C LYS A 123 -23.50 -6.98 13.12
N LEU A 124 -22.78 -7.63 12.19
CA LEU A 124 -23.35 -8.60 11.25
C LEU A 124 -23.94 -9.82 11.99
N MET A 125 -23.22 -10.37 12.97
CA MET A 125 -23.71 -11.48 13.78
C MET A 125 -24.96 -11.12 14.59
N LYS A 126 -25.00 -9.91 15.17
CA LYS A 126 -26.16 -9.40 15.90
C LYS A 126 -27.41 -9.33 15.03
N ALA A 127 -27.28 -8.79 13.82
CA ALA A 127 -28.39 -8.67 12.89
C ALA A 127 -29.03 -10.04 12.58
N ILE A 128 -28.22 -11.09 12.45
CA ILE A 128 -28.72 -12.45 12.22
C ILE A 128 -29.43 -13.01 13.45
N TYR A 129 -28.85 -12.86 14.64
CA TYR A 129 -29.49 -13.32 15.88
C TYR A 129 -30.87 -12.68 16.11
N LEU A 130 -31.06 -11.43 15.66
CA LEU A 130 -32.33 -10.72 15.80
C LEU A 130 -33.40 -11.15 14.79
N GLN A 131 -33.01 -11.77 13.67
CA GLN A 131 -33.91 -12.07 12.55
C GLN A 131 -34.10 -13.57 12.27
N ASP A 132 -33.23 -14.45 12.74
CA ASP A 132 -33.25 -15.88 12.42
C ASP A 132 -33.34 -16.78 13.66
N SER A 133 -34.39 -17.59 13.72
CA SER A 133 -34.59 -18.62 14.75
C SER A 133 -33.66 -19.83 14.57
N HIS A 134 -33.09 -20.03 13.37
CA HIS A 134 -32.11 -21.08 13.02
C HIS A 134 -30.69 -20.51 12.82
N SER A 135 -30.37 -19.44 13.56
CA SER A 135 -29.15 -18.65 13.44
C SER A 135 -27.83 -19.42 13.58
N GLU A 136 -27.79 -20.62 14.20
CA GLU A 136 -26.53 -21.30 14.52
C GLU A 136 -25.72 -21.73 13.30
N THR A 137 -26.37 -22.28 12.27
CA THR A 137 -25.68 -22.74 11.05
C THR A 137 -25.13 -21.56 10.25
N THR A 138 -25.94 -20.52 10.06
CA THR A 138 -25.58 -19.29 9.34
C THR A 138 -24.43 -18.57 10.03
N ILE A 139 -24.46 -18.50 11.36
CA ILE A 139 -23.40 -17.86 12.14
C ILE A 139 -22.10 -18.64 12.04
N LYS A 140 -22.16 -19.97 12.02
CA LYS A 140 -20.97 -20.79 11.79
C LYS A 140 -20.34 -20.52 10.43
N ILE A 141 -21.14 -20.28 9.38
CA ILE A 141 -20.64 -19.88 8.05
C ILE A 141 -19.89 -18.55 8.15
N ILE A 142 -20.48 -17.54 8.80
CA ILE A 142 -19.85 -16.23 8.97
C ILE A 142 -18.56 -16.33 9.78
N GLN A 143 -18.58 -17.07 10.89
CA GLN A 143 -17.41 -17.30 11.71
C GLN A 143 -16.28 -17.97 10.92
N ASN A 144 -16.60 -18.98 10.11
CA ASN A 144 -15.63 -19.65 9.26
C ASN A 144 -15.06 -18.70 8.20
N ASN A 145 -15.90 -17.89 7.55
CA ASN A 145 -15.45 -16.93 6.56
C ASN A 145 -14.55 -15.84 7.17
N PHE A 146 -14.89 -15.31 8.35
CA PHE A 146 -14.01 -14.37 9.06
C PHE A 146 -12.71 -15.03 9.51
N ALA A 147 -12.74 -16.29 9.98
CA ALA A 147 -11.54 -17.03 10.32
C ALA A 147 -10.61 -17.19 9.11
N GLU A 148 -11.17 -17.43 7.92
CA GLU A 148 -10.41 -17.47 6.67
C GLU A 148 -9.88 -16.09 6.27
N ILE A 149 -10.68 -15.02 6.41
CA ILE A 149 -10.23 -13.64 6.19
C ILE A 149 -9.03 -13.29 7.08
N TYR A 150 -9.07 -13.59 8.38
CA TYR A 150 -7.94 -13.34 9.27
C TYR A 150 -6.73 -14.23 8.94
N LYS A 151 -6.94 -15.49 8.55
CA LYS A 151 -5.86 -16.34 8.08
C LYS A 151 -5.19 -15.77 6.82
N LEU A 152 -5.98 -15.31 5.86
CA LEU A 152 -5.46 -14.63 4.68
C LEU A 152 -4.71 -13.38 5.12
N GLU A 153 -5.27 -12.58 6.03
CA GLU A 153 -4.62 -11.41 6.63
C GLU A 153 -3.19 -11.70 7.10
N GLU A 154 -3.01 -12.80 7.81
CA GLU A 154 -1.73 -13.26 8.35
C GLU A 154 -0.71 -13.62 7.27
N GLN A 155 -1.16 -14.21 6.15
CA GLN A 155 -0.32 -14.63 5.02
C GLN A 155 0.17 -13.45 4.14
N ILE A 156 -0.44 -12.27 4.26
CA ILE A 156 -0.23 -11.14 3.32
C ILE A 156 0.90 -10.21 3.75
N SER A 157 1.49 -10.37 4.94
CA SER A 157 2.56 -9.47 5.42
C SER A 157 3.83 -9.43 4.54
N GLU A 158 3.86 -10.21 3.46
CA GLU A 158 4.98 -10.37 2.52
C GLU A 158 4.62 -10.06 1.06
N SER A 159 3.35 -9.74 0.74
CA SER A 159 2.96 -9.46 -0.65
C SER A 159 3.28 -8.00 -1.02
N SER A 160 3.75 -7.83 -2.26
CA SER A 160 4.19 -6.57 -2.87
C SER A 160 3.23 -5.38 -2.75
N PHE A 161 1.95 -5.62 -2.44
CA PHE A 161 0.86 -4.65 -2.54
C PHE A 161 0.30 -4.19 -1.21
N ARG A 162 0.73 -4.80 -0.10
CA ARG A 162 0.09 -4.59 1.22
C ARG A 162 0.84 -3.66 2.17
N GLY A 163 1.98 -3.09 1.79
CA GLY A 163 2.73 -2.15 2.65
C GLY A 163 1.81 -1.13 3.34
N ASP A 164 0.73 -0.71 2.66
CA ASP A 164 -0.35 0.10 3.25
C ASP A 164 -1.74 -0.25 2.67
N LEU A 165 -2.18 -1.53 2.70
CA LEU A 165 -3.60 -1.91 2.51
C LEU A 165 -4.10 -2.69 3.73
N PRO A 166 -4.49 -2.00 4.82
CA PRO A 166 -5.09 -2.65 5.98
C PRO A 166 -6.44 -3.27 5.62
N LEU A 167 -6.87 -4.29 6.38
CA LEU A 167 -8.11 -5.02 6.10
C LEU A 167 -9.34 -4.09 6.12
N GLU A 168 -9.31 -3.05 6.95
CA GLU A 168 -10.31 -1.97 7.00
C GLU A 168 -10.46 -1.21 5.67
N GLU A 169 -9.34 -0.99 4.99
CA GLU A 169 -9.32 -0.29 3.70
C GLU A 169 -9.84 -1.20 2.59
N ILE A 170 -9.45 -2.48 2.62
CA ILE A 170 -10.01 -3.50 1.72
C ILE A 170 -11.52 -3.62 1.92
N LEU A 171 -12.00 -3.61 3.17
CA LEU A 171 -13.44 -3.61 3.48
C LEU A 171 -14.13 -2.38 2.91
N ASN A 172 -13.57 -1.18 3.10
CA ASN A 172 -14.14 0.05 2.52
C ASN A 172 -14.25 -0.06 0.99
N TYR A 173 -13.17 -0.47 0.31
CA TYR A 173 -13.16 -0.61 -1.15
C TYR A 173 -14.13 -1.69 -1.63
N HIS A 174 -14.24 -2.81 -0.91
CA HIS A 174 -15.19 -3.86 -1.20
C HIS A 174 -16.64 -3.36 -1.11
N LEU A 175 -16.99 -2.69 -0.01
CA LEU A 175 -18.32 -2.12 0.18
C LEU A 175 -18.64 -1.05 -0.87
N ARG A 176 -17.63 -0.27 -1.28
CA ARG A 176 -17.79 0.74 -2.32
C ARG A 176 -18.06 0.14 -3.69
N MET A 177 -17.31 -0.88 -4.10
CA MET A 177 -17.36 -1.43 -5.46
C MET A 177 -18.39 -2.55 -5.66
N VAL A 178 -18.63 -3.36 -4.63
CA VAL A 178 -19.33 -4.64 -4.78
C VAL A 178 -20.47 -4.78 -3.77
N ASP A 179 -20.22 -4.49 -2.48
CA ASP A 179 -21.14 -4.81 -1.38
C ASP A 179 -21.46 -6.33 -1.39
N ASP A 180 -22.72 -6.73 -1.19
CA ASP A 180 -23.25 -8.08 -1.40
C ASP A 180 -23.33 -8.51 -2.88
N GLY A 181 -22.86 -7.66 -3.81
CA GLY A 181 -22.95 -7.84 -5.26
C GLY A 181 -24.06 -7.00 -5.89
N SER A 182 -24.94 -6.40 -5.09
CA SER A 182 -26.05 -5.56 -5.61
C SER A 182 -25.56 -4.34 -6.40
N LYS A 183 -24.39 -3.78 -6.08
CA LYS A 183 -23.82 -2.64 -6.82
C LYS A 183 -23.45 -2.98 -8.26
N LEU A 184 -23.23 -4.25 -8.56
CA LEU A 184 -22.88 -4.70 -9.92
C LEU A 184 -24.09 -4.79 -10.85
N THR A 185 -25.31 -4.74 -10.29
CA THR A 185 -26.58 -4.87 -11.02
C THR A 185 -27.44 -3.60 -10.97
N GLN A 186 -27.09 -2.64 -10.10
CA GLN A 186 -27.78 -1.35 -10.02
C GLN A 186 -27.57 -0.51 -11.30
N GLU A 187 -28.61 0.20 -11.73
CA GLU A 187 -28.53 1.11 -12.89
C GLU A 187 -27.57 2.29 -12.62
N LYS A 188 -27.56 2.76 -11.36
CA LYS A 188 -26.78 3.91 -10.88
C LYS A 188 -26.23 3.62 -9.47
N PRO A 189 -25.21 2.74 -9.35
CA PRO A 189 -24.59 2.46 -8.06
C PRO A 189 -23.89 3.68 -7.50
N ASP A 190 -23.99 3.86 -6.18
CA ASP A 190 -23.20 4.87 -5.48
C ASP A 190 -21.86 4.29 -5.03
N PHE A 191 -20.86 4.43 -5.90
CA PHE A 191 -19.47 4.05 -5.65
C PHE A 191 -18.75 4.97 -4.64
N ARG A 192 -19.41 6.01 -4.10
CA ARG A 192 -18.87 6.91 -3.07
C ARG A 192 -19.18 6.48 -1.66
N GLN A 193 -20.13 5.56 -1.49
CA GLN A 193 -20.54 5.06 -0.19
C GLN A 193 -20.03 3.64 0.07
N PRO A 194 -19.52 3.34 1.27
CA PRO A 194 -19.31 4.25 2.40
C PRO A 194 -18.22 5.30 2.13
N SER A 195 -18.34 6.47 2.78
CA SER A 195 -17.34 7.55 2.69
C SER A 195 -15.95 7.08 3.16
N ILE A 196 -14.90 7.72 2.62
CA ILE A 196 -13.51 7.53 3.07
C ILE A 196 -13.27 8.33 4.35
N ASP A 197 -13.93 9.49 4.49
CA ASP A 197 -13.84 10.34 5.66
C ASP A 197 -14.58 9.69 6.83
N ASN A 198 -13.99 9.78 8.02
CA ASN A 198 -14.52 9.15 9.22
C ASN A 198 -14.90 7.67 8.97
N ARG A 199 -13.96 6.93 8.38
CA ARG A 199 -14.13 5.61 7.76
C ARG A 199 -14.92 4.62 8.61
N GLU A 200 -14.59 4.52 9.90
CA GLU A 200 -15.26 3.60 10.83
C GLU A 200 -16.76 3.90 10.92
N GLU A 201 -17.13 5.13 11.28
CA GLU A 201 -18.52 5.54 11.43
C GLU A 201 -19.29 5.42 10.11
N SER A 202 -18.64 5.81 9.00
CA SER A 202 -19.20 5.71 7.66
C SER A 202 -19.52 4.27 7.26
N ILE A 203 -18.63 3.31 7.55
CA ILE A 203 -18.85 1.89 7.27
C ILE A 203 -19.98 1.33 8.15
N LEU A 204 -19.94 1.59 9.46
CA LEU A 204 -20.94 1.05 10.38
C LEU A 204 -22.35 1.59 10.08
N THR A 205 -22.47 2.88 9.78
CA THR A 205 -23.73 3.52 9.38
C THR A 205 -24.23 2.99 8.04
N TYR A 206 -23.33 2.80 7.07
CA TYR A 206 -23.68 2.21 5.78
C TYR A 206 -24.25 0.80 5.96
N LEU A 207 -23.58 -0.05 6.74
CA LEU A 207 -24.05 -1.41 7.00
C LEU A 207 -25.40 -1.43 7.73
N ASP A 208 -25.60 -0.58 8.74
CA ASP A 208 -26.90 -0.48 9.43
C ASP A 208 -28.03 -0.13 8.47
N LYS A 209 -27.78 0.82 7.56
CA LYS A 209 -28.72 1.20 6.51
C LYS A 209 -29.01 0.02 5.58
N ARG A 210 -27.97 -0.64 5.05
CA ARG A 210 -28.14 -1.77 4.10
C ARG A 210 -28.87 -2.96 4.73
N ILE A 211 -28.54 -3.30 5.98
CA ILE A 211 -29.22 -4.36 6.74
C ILE A 211 -30.70 -4.03 6.93
N SER A 212 -31.02 -2.77 7.24
CA SER A 212 -32.40 -2.32 7.47
C SER A 212 -33.23 -2.24 6.19
N GLU A 213 -32.61 -1.89 5.06
CA GLU A 213 -33.25 -1.78 3.74
C GLU A 213 -33.38 -3.14 3.02
N SER A 214 -32.66 -4.18 3.47
CA SER A 214 -32.67 -5.50 2.83
C SER A 214 -33.96 -6.25 3.11
N GLU A 215 -34.61 -6.78 2.06
CA GLU A 215 -35.78 -7.66 2.21
C GLU A 215 -35.47 -8.90 3.05
N ASN A 216 -34.25 -9.43 2.91
CA ASN A 216 -33.72 -10.52 3.71
C ASN A 216 -32.30 -10.17 4.17
N ALA A 217 -32.17 -9.65 5.39
CA ALA A 217 -30.86 -9.25 5.88
C ALA A 217 -29.92 -10.44 6.12
N VAL A 218 -30.44 -11.64 6.40
CA VAL A 218 -29.62 -12.84 6.55
C VAL A 218 -28.91 -13.19 5.24
N SER A 219 -29.64 -13.19 4.11
CA SER A 219 -29.04 -13.42 2.79
C SER A 219 -28.02 -12.34 2.45
N TYR A 220 -28.37 -11.06 2.64
CA TYR A 220 -27.48 -9.92 2.42
C TYR A 220 -26.15 -10.10 3.17
N ILE A 221 -26.21 -10.45 4.45
CA ILE A 221 -25.02 -10.60 5.30
C ILE A 221 -24.16 -11.78 4.85
N VAL A 222 -24.78 -12.92 4.52
CA VAL A 222 -24.04 -14.10 4.04
C VAL A 222 -23.32 -13.79 2.72
N ASP A 223 -24.02 -13.16 1.77
CA ASP A 223 -23.47 -12.80 0.46
C ASP A 223 -22.35 -11.76 0.58
N LEU A 224 -22.55 -10.74 1.43
CA LEU A 224 -21.52 -9.74 1.74
C LEU A 224 -20.25 -10.39 2.29
N VAL A 225 -20.37 -11.24 3.31
CA VAL A 225 -19.20 -11.85 3.97
C VAL A 225 -18.48 -12.82 3.03
N GLU A 226 -19.21 -13.59 2.23
CA GLU A 226 -18.62 -14.51 1.25
C GLU A 226 -17.86 -13.75 0.16
N ARG A 227 -18.43 -12.67 -0.39
CA ARG A 227 -17.76 -11.86 -1.42
C ARG A 227 -16.62 -11.03 -0.85
N PHE A 228 -16.73 -10.57 0.39
CA PHE A 228 -15.64 -9.88 1.07
C PHE A 228 -14.44 -10.81 1.24
N LYS A 229 -14.66 -12.05 1.69
CA LYS A 229 -13.62 -13.09 1.75
C LYS A 229 -12.96 -13.31 0.39
N GLN A 230 -13.74 -13.42 -0.68
CA GLN A 230 -13.21 -13.56 -2.05
C GLN A 230 -12.36 -12.35 -2.48
N THR A 231 -12.77 -11.13 -2.10
CA THR A 231 -12.00 -9.90 -2.34
C THR A 231 -10.66 -9.94 -1.63
N VAL A 232 -10.67 -10.31 -0.34
CA VAL A 232 -9.44 -10.46 0.44
C VAL A 232 -8.56 -11.50 -0.23
N GLN A 233 -9.07 -12.71 -0.51
CA GLN A 233 -8.31 -13.76 -1.19
C GLN A 233 -7.67 -13.29 -2.51
N PHE A 234 -8.45 -12.62 -3.36
CA PHE A 234 -7.98 -12.11 -4.64
C PHE A 234 -6.81 -11.12 -4.50
N LEU A 235 -6.96 -10.07 -3.68
CA LEU A 235 -5.92 -9.05 -3.50
C LEU A 235 -4.67 -9.60 -2.82
N SER A 236 -4.85 -10.66 -2.04
CA SER A 236 -3.85 -11.24 -1.16
C SER A 236 -2.96 -12.27 -1.85
N VAL A 237 -3.60 -13.13 -2.64
CA VAL A 237 -3.00 -14.32 -3.23
C VAL A 237 -2.94 -14.15 -4.74
N ASP A 238 -4.10 -14.04 -5.38
CA ASP A 238 -4.22 -14.12 -6.84
C ASP A 238 -3.50 -12.95 -7.53
N LEU A 239 -3.67 -11.72 -7.02
CA LEU A 239 -3.08 -10.51 -7.61
C LEU A 239 -1.54 -10.54 -7.58
N ARG A 240 -0.94 -11.15 -6.55
CA ARG A 240 0.51 -11.35 -6.46
C ARG A 240 0.99 -12.25 -7.59
N GLU A 241 0.30 -13.36 -7.85
CA GLU A 241 0.65 -14.26 -8.94
C GLU A 241 0.50 -13.55 -10.30
N LEU A 242 -0.57 -12.78 -10.48
CA LEU A 242 -0.83 -12.03 -11.71
C LEU A 242 0.26 -10.98 -11.98
N ASP A 243 0.71 -10.23 -10.96
CA ASP A 243 1.78 -9.23 -11.11
C ASP A 243 3.11 -9.85 -11.55
N THR A 244 3.43 -11.08 -11.12
CA THR A 244 4.65 -11.75 -11.61
C THR A 244 4.62 -12.03 -13.11
N LYS A 245 3.43 -12.14 -13.70
CA LYS A 245 3.22 -12.37 -15.13
C LYS A 245 3.10 -11.05 -15.91
N ASN A 246 2.51 -10.04 -15.29
CA ASN A 246 2.34 -8.70 -15.86
C ASN A 246 2.70 -7.64 -14.82
N ASN A 247 3.94 -7.18 -14.87
CA ASN A 247 4.43 -6.17 -13.94
C ASN A 247 3.63 -4.86 -14.01
N LEU A 248 2.94 -4.52 -15.11
CA LEU A 248 2.18 -3.25 -15.13
C LEU A 248 1.07 -3.19 -14.07
N ILE A 249 0.60 -4.34 -13.57
CA ILE A 249 -0.33 -4.41 -12.44
C ILE A 249 0.24 -3.71 -11.22
N GLY A 250 1.49 -3.99 -10.86
CA GLY A 250 2.13 -3.32 -9.75
C GLY A 250 2.47 -1.86 -10.03
N ASP A 251 2.81 -1.52 -11.27
CA ASP A 251 3.15 -0.15 -11.66
C ASP A 251 1.93 0.79 -11.47
N VAL A 252 0.74 0.38 -11.92
CA VAL A 252 -0.48 1.19 -11.75
C VAL A 252 -0.94 1.30 -10.29
N MET A 253 -0.58 0.33 -9.45
CA MET A 253 -0.79 0.38 -8.00
C MET A 253 0.15 1.37 -7.31
N ILE A 254 1.40 1.49 -7.79
CA ILE A 254 2.34 2.52 -7.32
C ILE A 254 1.82 3.92 -7.68
N LEU A 255 1.26 4.08 -8.88
CA LEU A 255 0.75 5.35 -9.37
C LEU A 255 -0.54 5.80 -8.67
N SER A 256 -1.50 4.88 -8.52
CA SER A 256 -2.70 5.10 -7.72
C SER A 256 -3.24 3.80 -7.16
N LYS A 257 -2.91 3.53 -5.90
CA LYS A 257 -3.44 2.40 -5.14
C LYS A 257 -4.96 2.41 -5.06
N PHE A 258 -5.55 3.57 -4.76
CA PHE A 258 -7.00 3.74 -4.57
C PHE A 258 -7.79 3.36 -5.83
N TYR A 259 -7.54 4.03 -6.96
CA TYR A 259 -8.32 3.79 -8.18
C TYR A 259 -8.04 2.43 -8.80
N SER A 260 -6.78 1.94 -8.73
CA SER A 260 -6.43 0.62 -9.25
C SER A 260 -7.08 -0.50 -8.44
N THR A 261 -7.08 -0.41 -7.10
CA THR A 261 -7.74 -1.42 -6.26
C THR A 261 -9.24 -1.46 -6.53
N HIS A 262 -9.88 -0.29 -6.66
CA HIS A 262 -11.30 -0.21 -7.04
C HIS A 262 -11.58 -0.91 -8.37
N LEU A 263 -10.81 -0.60 -9.42
CA LEU A 263 -10.96 -1.23 -10.72
C LEU A 263 -10.77 -2.75 -10.63
N PHE A 264 -9.75 -3.21 -9.92
CA PHE A 264 -9.45 -4.65 -9.84
C PHE A 264 -10.53 -5.42 -9.07
N ILE A 265 -11.04 -4.88 -7.97
CA ILE A 265 -12.15 -5.48 -7.23
C ILE A 265 -13.40 -5.55 -8.12
N LEU A 266 -13.72 -4.46 -8.82
CA LEU A 266 -14.88 -4.40 -9.72
C LEU A 266 -14.79 -5.46 -10.83
N ILE A 267 -13.64 -5.53 -11.51
CA ILE A 267 -13.40 -6.49 -12.59
C ILE A 267 -13.44 -7.93 -12.08
N TYR A 268 -12.81 -8.20 -10.92
CA TYR A 268 -12.80 -9.54 -10.32
C TYR A 268 -14.22 -10.05 -10.07
N HIS A 269 -15.09 -9.24 -9.47
CA HIS A 269 -16.44 -9.69 -9.12
C HIS A 269 -17.40 -9.68 -10.32
N LYS A 270 -17.25 -8.75 -11.26
CA LYS A 270 -18.10 -8.68 -12.45
C LYS A 270 -17.76 -9.76 -13.48
N PHE A 271 -16.49 -10.06 -13.68
CA PHE A 271 -15.99 -10.94 -14.75
C PHE A 271 -15.16 -12.11 -14.23
N LYS A 272 -15.55 -12.68 -13.08
CA LYS A 272 -14.76 -13.69 -12.35
C LYS A 272 -14.24 -14.84 -13.23
N SER A 273 -15.07 -15.36 -14.13
CA SER A 273 -14.71 -16.46 -15.03
C SER A 273 -13.64 -16.10 -16.07
N ASP A 274 -13.62 -14.83 -16.50
CA ASP A 274 -12.80 -14.34 -17.61
C ASP A 274 -11.67 -13.41 -17.16
N ILE A 275 -11.49 -13.28 -15.85
CA ILE A 275 -10.56 -12.33 -15.22
C ILE A 275 -9.14 -12.40 -15.78
N SER A 276 -8.68 -13.61 -16.14
CA SER A 276 -7.34 -13.82 -16.69
C SER A 276 -7.11 -13.09 -18.02
N LEU A 277 -8.17 -12.86 -18.82
CA LEU A 277 -8.08 -12.10 -20.07
C LEU A 277 -7.72 -10.63 -19.79
N PHE A 278 -8.34 -10.02 -18.78
CA PHE A 278 -8.06 -8.64 -18.38
C PHE A 278 -6.62 -8.51 -17.86
N PHE A 279 -6.20 -9.34 -16.91
CA PHE A 279 -4.88 -9.20 -16.27
C PHE A 279 -3.70 -9.55 -17.19
N LYS A 280 -3.92 -10.31 -18.27
CA LYS A 280 -2.90 -10.60 -19.30
C LYS A 280 -2.79 -9.52 -20.37
N ASP A 281 -3.80 -8.67 -20.56
CA ASP A 281 -3.78 -7.63 -21.60
C ASP A 281 -2.92 -6.44 -21.16
N ILE A 282 -1.66 -6.45 -21.60
CA ILE A 282 -0.67 -5.38 -21.36
C ILE A 282 -1.19 -4.01 -21.80
N GLU A 283 -1.95 -3.94 -22.90
CA GLU A 283 -2.41 -2.67 -23.46
C GLU A 283 -3.48 -2.02 -22.57
N ILE A 284 -4.34 -2.82 -21.92
CA ILE A 284 -5.29 -2.29 -20.92
C ILE A 284 -4.53 -1.58 -19.79
N PHE A 285 -3.45 -2.18 -19.28
CA PHE A 285 -2.68 -1.58 -18.19
C PHE A 285 -1.89 -0.35 -18.64
N LYS A 286 -1.36 -0.31 -19.87
CA LYS A 286 -0.76 0.91 -20.42
C LYS A 286 -1.79 2.04 -20.53
N LEU A 287 -3.00 1.74 -20.98
CA LEU A 287 -4.08 2.73 -21.04
C LEU A 287 -4.48 3.20 -19.64
N TRP A 288 -4.60 2.28 -18.69
CA TRP A 288 -4.91 2.59 -17.30
C TRP A 288 -3.81 3.44 -16.65
N GLU A 289 -2.55 3.06 -16.82
CA GLU A 289 -1.37 3.81 -16.39
C GLU A 289 -1.38 5.25 -16.94
N ARG A 290 -1.66 5.40 -18.25
CA ARG A 290 -1.78 6.72 -18.88
C ARG A 290 -2.90 7.55 -18.27
N LEU A 291 -4.11 6.97 -18.13
CA LEU A 291 -5.24 7.68 -17.51
C LEU A 291 -4.88 8.16 -16.11
N LEU A 292 -4.36 7.26 -15.28
CA LEU A 292 -3.92 7.58 -13.93
C LEU A 292 -2.82 8.64 -13.92
N PHE A 293 -1.86 8.59 -14.84
CA PHE A 293 -0.75 9.55 -14.88
C PHE A 293 -1.25 10.93 -15.27
N THR A 294 -2.14 11.01 -16.26
CA THR A 294 -2.74 12.28 -16.71
C THR A 294 -3.67 12.94 -15.70
N SER A 295 -4.18 12.19 -14.70
CA SER A 295 -5.02 12.77 -13.64
C SER A 295 -4.30 13.94 -12.97
N ASN A 296 -5.00 15.07 -12.85
CA ASN A 296 -4.52 16.33 -12.28
C ASN A 296 -3.50 17.12 -13.10
N PHE A 297 -3.06 16.66 -14.28
CA PHE A 297 -2.25 17.45 -15.22
C PHE A 297 -3.10 18.35 -16.13
N HIS A 298 -4.11 18.97 -15.54
CA HIS A 298 -5.01 19.89 -16.22
C HIS A 298 -5.56 20.87 -15.18
N GLU A 299 -4.95 22.06 -15.08
CA GLU A 299 -5.43 23.16 -14.21
C GLU A 299 -6.90 23.53 -14.45
N LYS A 300 -7.45 23.11 -15.58
CA LYS A 300 -8.85 23.23 -15.96
C LYS A 300 -9.84 22.68 -14.92
N TYR A 301 -9.41 21.79 -14.03
CA TYR A 301 -10.24 21.29 -12.93
C TYR A 301 -9.84 21.78 -11.55
N TYR A 302 -8.84 22.65 -11.44
CA TYR A 302 -8.42 23.19 -10.15
C TYR A 302 -9.62 23.91 -9.52
N ARG A 303 -10.10 23.38 -8.37
CA ARG A 303 -11.30 23.81 -7.61
C ARG A 303 -12.67 23.30 -8.05
N GLN A 304 -12.75 22.44 -9.07
CA GLN A 304 -14.03 21.81 -9.44
C GLN A 304 -14.34 20.62 -8.55
N ILE A 305 -15.62 20.47 -8.19
CA ILE A 305 -16.13 19.26 -7.54
C ILE A 305 -16.15 18.14 -8.59
N TYR A 306 -15.64 16.94 -8.24
CA TYR A 306 -15.59 15.77 -9.13
C TYR A 306 -14.72 15.92 -10.38
N ARG A 307 -13.52 16.52 -10.22
CA ARG A 307 -12.51 16.69 -11.29
C ARG A 307 -12.26 15.41 -12.11
N ASP A 308 -12.05 14.28 -11.44
CA ASP A 308 -11.85 12.97 -12.05
C ASP A 308 -13.01 12.05 -11.62
N ASN A 309 -13.98 11.85 -12.50
CA ASN A 309 -15.20 11.09 -12.21
C ASN A 309 -15.01 9.61 -12.55
N TYR A 310 -14.16 8.92 -11.78
CA TYR A 310 -13.96 7.48 -11.93
C TYR A 310 -15.24 6.67 -11.68
N GLU A 311 -16.22 7.20 -10.92
CA GLU A 311 -17.51 6.54 -10.75
C GLU A 311 -18.26 6.38 -12.07
N TRP A 312 -18.16 7.36 -12.97
CA TRP A 312 -18.72 7.24 -14.31
C TRP A 312 -18.05 6.12 -15.09
N LEU A 313 -16.72 6.02 -15.05
CA LEU A 313 -15.98 4.93 -15.68
C LEU A 313 -16.43 3.56 -15.15
N TYR A 314 -16.52 3.40 -13.83
CA TYR A 314 -16.99 2.15 -13.22
C TYR A 314 -18.44 1.82 -13.60
N THR A 315 -19.30 2.84 -13.71
CA THR A 315 -20.69 2.68 -14.15
C THR A 315 -20.77 2.21 -15.60
N GLU A 316 -19.87 2.66 -16.49
CA GLU A 316 -19.81 2.12 -17.86
C GLU A 316 -19.32 0.68 -17.89
N ILE A 317 -18.39 0.30 -17.02
CA ILE A 317 -17.86 -1.07 -16.94
C ILE A 317 -18.93 -2.06 -16.45
N ILE A 318 -19.76 -1.72 -15.48
CA ILE A 318 -20.76 -2.69 -14.99
C ILE A 318 -21.90 -2.96 -16.00
N LYS A 319 -22.10 -2.05 -16.96
CA LYS A 319 -23.14 -2.12 -18.01
C LYS A 319 -22.77 -3.00 -19.19
N ILE A 320 -21.52 -3.44 -19.28
CA ILE A 320 -21.07 -4.37 -20.32
C ILE A 320 -21.06 -5.80 -19.78
N ASP A 321 -21.30 -6.75 -20.68
CA ASP A 321 -21.32 -8.19 -20.37
C ASP A 321 -20.01 -8.89 -20.74
N GLU A 322 -19.22 -8.30 -21.65
CA GLU A 322 -17.97 -8.88 -22.15
C GLU A 322 -16.75 -8.13 -21.62
N ILE A 323 -15.84 -8.84 -20.95
CA ILE A 323 -14.63 -8.26 -20.35
C ILE A 323 -13.71 -7.56 -21.38
N THR A 324 -13.73 -8.00 -22.63
CA THR A 324 -12.93 -7.44 -23.74
C THR A 324 -13.25 -5.98 -24.00
N ARG A 325 -14.49 -5.55 -23.76
CA ARG A 325 -14.95 -4.17 -23.96
C ARG A 325 -14.44 -3.19 -22.91
N VAL A 326 -13.88 -3.67 -21.80
CA VAL A 326 -13.28 -2.80 -20.76
C VAL A 326 -12.17 -1.93 -21.34
N LYS A 327 -11.40 -2.47 -22.29
CA LYS A 327 -10.33 -1.74 -22.99
C LYS A 327 -10.85 -0.50 -23.72
N ASP A 328 -11.96 -0.65 -24.44
CA ASP A 328 -12.57 0.43 -25.21
C ASP A 328 -13.08 1.55 -24.30
N ILE A 329 -13.64 1.18 -23.15
CA ILE A 329 -14.09 2.13 -22.12
C ILE A 329 -12.88 2.91 -21.59
N ILE A 330 -11.82 2.24 -21.14
CA ILE A 330 -10.63 2.94 -20.63
C ILE A 330 -10.02 3.82 -21.73
N TYR A 331 -9.93 3.32 -22.97
CA TYR A 331 -9.41 4.10 -24.11
C TYR A 331 -10.20 5.40 -24.34
N LYS A 332 -11.54 5.33 -24.30
CA LYS A 332 -12.40 6.53 -24.40
C LYS A 332 -12.03 7.57 -23.34
N PHE A 333 -11.85 7.17 -22.08
CA PHE A 333 -11.46 8.08 -21.00
C PHE A 333 -10.01 8.57 -21.13
N VAL A 334 -9.07 7.78 -21.66
CA VAL A 334 -7.70 8.26 -21.94
C VAL A 334 -7.72 9.34 -23.03
N LYS A 335 -8.58 9.19 -24.04
CA LYS A 335 -8.68 10.11 -25.17
C LYS A 335 -9.39 11.41 -24.79
N ASN A 336 -10.57 11.29 -24.18
CA ASN A 336 -11.49 12.41 -23.97
C ASN A 336 -11.47 12.93 -22.52
N GLY A 337 -10.86 12.19 -21.58
CA GLY A 337 -10.95 12.45 -20.14
C GLY A 337 -12.38 12.43 -19.59
N PHE A 338 -12.56 12.99 -18.39
CA PHE A 338 -13.86 12.98 -17.69
C PHE A 338 -14.77 14.17 -18.03
N ARG A 339 -14.23 15.25 -18.61
CA ARG A 339 -14.95 16.45 -19.04
C ARG A 339 -14.40 16.93 -20.37
N GLU A 340 -14.81 16.22 -21.42
CA GLU A 340 -14.40 16.49 -22.79
C GLU A 340 -14.57 17.98 -23.17
N ASP A 341 -15.65 18.60 -22.67
CA ASP A 341 -16.02 20.01 -22.86
C ASP A 341 -14.97 21.01 -22.36
N LEU A 342 -14.09 20.59 -21.44
CA LEU A 342 -13.08 21.45 -20.86
C LEU A 342 -11.72 21.28 -21.54
N PHE A 343 -11.48 20.23 -22.33
CA PHE A 343 -10.16 19.95 -22.88
C PHE A 343 -9.85 20.66 -24.20
N GLU A 344 -8.56 20.84 -24.47
CA GLU A 344 -8.10 21.40 -25.74
C GLU A 344 -8.44 20.47 -26.89
N ASP A 345 -9.14 20.99 -27.89
CA ASP A 345 -9.70 20.22 -29.01
C ASP A 345 -10.45 18.96 -28.56
N ASN A 346 -11.11 19.00 -27.39
CA ASN A 346 -11.81 17.85 -26.80
C ASN A 346 -10.88 16.64 -26.58
N ASN A 347 -9.60 16.89 -26.29
CA ASN A 347 -8.57 15.86 -26.18
C ASN A 347 -7.72 16.03 -24.92
N LEU A 348 -7.81 15.06 -24.01
CA LEU A 348 -7.07 15.06 -22.74
C LEU A 348 -5.55 15.05 -22.98
N GLN A 349 -5.07 14.22 -23.92
CA GLN A 349 -3.64 14.07 -24.17
C GLN A 349 -2.98 15.31 -24.72
N LYS A 350 -3.68 16.05 -25.61
CA LYS A 350 -3.22 17.36 -26.10
C LYS A 350 -3.11 18.35 -24.94
N THR A 351 -4.14 18.42 -24.11
CA THR A 351 -4.18 19.30 -22.93
C THR A 351 -3.01 19.02 -21.99
N VAL A 352 -2.76 17.75 -21.68
CA VAL A 352 -1.65 17.33 -20.79
C VAL A 352 -0.30 17.63 -21.45
N SER A 353 -0.13 17.33 -22.74
CA SER A 353 1.12 17.59 -23.46
C SER A 353 1.46 19.06 -23.46
N LYS A 354 0.45 19.93 -23.65
CA LYS A 354 0.64 21.37 -23.55
C LYS A 354 0.98 21.80 -22.13
N PHE A 355 0.24 21.35 -21.12
CA PHE A 355 0.53 21.67 -19.72
C PHE A 355 1.97 21.30 -19.35
N VAL A 356 2.41 20.08 -19.68
CA VAL A 356 3.79 19.64 -19.42
C VAL A 356 4.82 20.49 -20.18
N SER A 357 4.47 20.94 -21.40
CA SER A 357 5.34 21.81 -22.20
C SER A 357 5.44 23.23 -21.62
N ASP A 358 4.32 23.79 -21.17
CA ASP A 358 4.23 25.11 -20.54
C ASP A 358 4.97 25.10 -19.19
N GLU A 359 4.91 24.00 -18.44
CA GLU A 359 5.56 23.80 -17.14
C GLU A 359 6.99 23.23 -17.23
N LYS A 360 7.59 23.18 -18.42
CA LYS A 360 8.93 22.61 -18.63
C LYS A 360 9.97 23.20 -17.67
N GLU A 361 9.96 24.51 -17.47
CA GLU A 361 10.91 25.18 -16.58
C GLU A 361 10.74 24.72 -15.13
N GLN A 362 9.50 24.64 -14.62
CA GLN A 362 9.23 24.16 -13.26
C GLN A 362 9.66 22.71 -13.07
N ILE A 363 9.42 21.85 -14.06
CA ILE A 363 9.86 20.44 -14.02
C ILE A 363 11.39 20.35 -13.97
N LEU A 364 12.08 21.11 -14.81
CA LEU A 364 13.55 21.05 -14.89
C LEU A 364 14.27 21.71 -13.72
N THR A 365 13.63 22.63 -12.99
CA THR A 365 14.26 23.43 -11.94
C THR A 365 13.75 23.13 -10.52
N ASN A 366 12.51 22.62 -10.40
CA ASN A 366 11.78 22.56 -9.13
C ASN A 366 10.88 21.30 -8.97
N ALA A 367 11.11 20.24 -9.75
CA ALA A 367 10.35 18.97 -9.69
C ALA A 367 10.24 18.35 -8.29
N PHE A 368 11.19 18.61 -7.39
CA PHE A 368 11.12 18.08 -6.02
C PHE A 368 9.85 18.53 -5.27
N TYR A 369 9.44 19.79 -5.46
CA TYR A 369 8.24 20.36 -4.85
C TYR A 369 7.03 20.37 -5.79
N PHE A 370 7.27 20.35 -7.10
CA PHE A 370 6.23 20.38 -8.12
C PHE A 370 5.71 18.96 -8.42
N PHE A 371 4.43 18.69 -8.13
CA PHE A 371 3.77 17.40 -8.45
C PHE A 371 4.58 16.16 -8.03
N ASN A 372 5.04 16.15 -6.77
CA ASN A 372 5.99 15.18 -6.23
C ASN A 372 5.66 13.72 -6.60
N ASP A 373 4.43 13.25 -6.37
CA ASP A 373 4.04 11.86 -6.67
C ASP A 373 4.20 11.47 -8.15
N LYS A 374 3.88 12.40 -9.05
CA LYS A 374 4.00 12.18 -10.50
C LYS A 374 5.46 12.21 -10.93
N MET A 375 6.25 13.13 -10.39
CA MET A 375 7.68 13.21 -10.68
C MET A 375 8.41 11.96 -10.18
N VAL A 376 8.06 11.47 -8.99
CA VAL A 376 8.58 10.20 -8.48
C VAL A 376 8.19 9.03 -9.38
N TYR A 377 6.95 9.00 -9.86
CA TYR A 377 6.54 7.96 -10.81
C TYR A 377 7.26 8.06 -12.15
N ALA A 378 7.46 9.27 -12.67
CA ALA A 378 8.23 9.49 -13.90
C ALA A 378 9.68 9.03 -13.74
N LEU A 379 10.32 9.31 -12.59
CA LEU A 379 11.63 8.78 -12.25
C LEU A 379 11.61 7.25 -12.21
N TYR A 380 10.63 6.64 -11.54
CA TYR A 380 10.48 5.19 -11.49
C TYR A 380 10.44 4.54 -12.88
N LYS A 381 9.62 5.09 -13.79
CA LYS A 381 9.50 4.57 -15.16
C LYS A 381 10.74 4.87 -16.01
N TYR A 382 11.38 6.02 -15.81
CA TYR A 382 12.63 6.37 -16.47
C TYR A 382 13.75 5.40 -16.07
N GLU A 383 13.89 5.07 -14.79
CA GLU A 383 14.93 4.12 -14.36
C GLU A 383 14.69 2.73 -14.98
N ILE A 384 13.43 2.28 -15.11
CA ILE A 384 13.10 1.04 -15.82
C ILE A 384 13.51 1.10 -17.29
N ASP A 385 13.23 2.21 -17.98
CA ASP A 385 13.65 2.43 -19.37
C ASP A 385 15.18 2.42 -19.52
N GLN A 386 15.89 2.95 -18.52
CA GLN A 386 17.35 2.89 -18.40
C GLN A 386 17.88 1.53 -17.87
N LYS A 387 17.04 0.49 -17.90
CA LYS A 387 17.37 -0.89 -17.53
C LYS A 387 17.78 -1.07 -16.06
N ALA A 388 17.25 -0.24 -15.16
CA ALA A 388 17.35 -0.51 -13.73
C ALA A 388 16.64 -1.83 -13.37
N ASN A 389 17.14 -2.51 -12.35
CA ASN A 389 16.56 -3.76 -11.89
C ASN A 389 15.18 -3.52 -11.26
N LEU A 390 14.14 -3.99 -11.95
CA LEU A 390 12.75 -3.79 -11.56
C LEU A 390 12.43 -4.31 -10.15
N LYS A 391 12.98 -5.45 -9.76
CA LYS A 391 12.70 -6.06 -8.43
C LYS A 391 13.25 -5.18 -7.31
N GLU A 392 14.47 -4.68 -7.50
CA GLU A 392 15.14 -3.78 -6.55
C GLU A 392 14.45 -2.41 -6.50
N LEU A 393 14.10 -1.85 -7.67
CA LEU A 393 13.39 -0.59 -7.76
C LEU A 393 12.00 -0.64 -7.10
N ARG A 394 11.26 -1.75 -7.28
CA ARG A 394 9.99 -1.97 -6.58
C ARG A 394 10.16 -2.12 -5.08
N LYS A 395 11.28 -2.68 -4.63
CA LYS A 395 11.60 -2.77 -3.19
C LYS A 395 11.79 -1.36 -2.60
N ILE A 396 12.50 -0.47 -3.31
CA ILE A 396 12.64 0.94 -2.92
C ILE A 396 11.27 1.61 -2.72
N ILE A 397 10.35 1.39 -3.65
CA ILE A 397 8.99 1.96 -3.56
C ILE A 397 8.24 1.44 -2.32
N LYS A 398 8.36 0.15 -2.02
CA LYS A 398 7.64 -0.51 -0.91
C LYS A 398 8.16 -0.16 0.48
N GLU A 399 9.47 0.01 0.63
CA GLU A 399 10.11 0.29 1.93
C GLU A 399 9.97 1.76 2.36
N GLY A 400 9.07 2.53 1.71
CA GLY A 400 8.77 3.92 2.06
C GLY A 400 9.64 4.95 1.34
N ARG A 401 10.05 4.66 0.08
CA ARG A 401 10.82 5.49 -0.88
C ARG A 401 11.29 6.87 -0.39
N SER A 402 12.56 7.17 -0.63
CA SER A 402 13.13 8.50 -0.44
C SER A 402 13.64 9.07 -1.76
N VAL A 403 13.54 10.38 -1.92
CA VAL A 403 14.10 11.09 -3.07
C VAL A 403 15.40 11.73 -2.63
N GLU A 404 16.49 11.32 -3.28
CA GLU A 404 17.83 11.83 -3.06
C GLU A 404 18.15 12.94 -4.06
N HIS A 405 18.90 13.94 -3.60
CA HIS A 405 19.55 14.92 -4.45
C HIS A 405 20.98 14.48 -4.74
N ILE A 406 21.31 14.14 -5.99
CA ILE A 406 22.66 13.68 -6.38
C ILE A 406 23.70 14.71 -5.92
N LEU A 407 23.53 15.98 -6.31
CA LEU A 407 24.14 17.13 -5.66
C LEU A 407 23.27 17.55 -4.47
N PRO A 408 23.74 17.46 -3.22
CA PRO A 408 22.91 17.75 -2.06
C PRO A 408 22.50 19.23 -2.00
N GLN A 409 21.30 19.49 -1.46
CA GLN A 409 20.80 20.86 -1.26
C GLN A 409 21.75 21.71 -0.41
N ASN A 410 22.37 21.09 0.60
CA ASN A 410 23.36 21.71 1.49
C ASN A 410 24.80 21.37 1.06
N TRP A 411 25.14 21.62 -0.19
CA TRP A 411 26.52 21.49 -0.69
C TRP A 411 27.47 22.50 0.01
N GLN A 412 28.76 22.18 0.06
CA GLN A 412 29.74 22.93 0.87
C GLN A 412 30.54 23.93 0.02
N TRP A 413 30.73 25.15 0.49
CA TRP A 413 31.45 26.23 -0.21
C TRP A 413 32.92 25.88 -0.51
N GLU A 414 33.52 25.06 0.34
CA GLU A 414 34.89 24.57 0.20
C GLU A 414 35.06 23.76 -1.09
N TRP A 415 34.00 23.13 -1.60
CA TRP A 415 34.04 22.37 -2.85
C TRP A 415 34.28 23.25 -4.08
N ILE A 416 34.06 24.57 -3.96
CA ILE A 416 34.33 25.55 -5.03
C ILE A 416 35.47 26.52 -4.67
N ASN A 417 36.29 26.17 -3.66
CA ASN A 417 37.36 27.00 -3.13
C ASN A 417 36.88 28.35 -2.56
N GLU A 418 35.64 28.40 -2.05
CA GLU A 418 35.10 29.53 -1.29
C GLU A 418 35.10 29.19 0.21
N ASN A 419 35.10 30.22 1.06
CA ASN A 419 35.05 30.04 2.52
C ASN A 419 33.90 30.87 3.10
N PRO A 420 32.89 30.25 3.74
CA PRO A 420 31.71 30.94 4.25
C PRO A 420 32.00 31.82 5.48
N GLN A 421 33.11 31.58 6.19
CA GLN A 421 33.58 32.45 7.27
C GLN A 421 34.23 33.74 6.74
N LYS A 422 34.58 33.77 5.45
CA LYS A 422 35.05 34.96 4.73
C LYS A 422 33.92 35.50 3.87
N ARG A 423 34.10 36.73 3.36
CA ARG A 423 33.16 37.28 2.37
C ARG A 423 33.23 36.44 1.09
N ILE A 424 32.15 35.72 0.79
CA ILE A 424 31.97 34.98 -0.47
C ILE A 424 32.19 35.91 -1.66
N THR A 425 32.95 35.47 -2.65
CA THR A 425 33.23 36.30 -3.83
C THR A 425 31.97 36.51 -4.70
N ASN A 426 31.99 37.54 -5.55
CA ASN A 426 30.94 37.72 -6.55
C ASN A 426 30.82 36.51 -7.51
N LYS A 427 31.93 35.80 -7.75
CA LYS A 427 31.94 34.57 -8.56
C LYS A 427 31.23 33.43 -7.82
N GLY A 428 31.53 33.24 -6.53
CA GLY A 428 30.86 32.27 -5.66
C GLY A 428 29.35 32.52 -5.56
N ASN A 429 28.92 33.77 -5.38
CA ASN A 429 27.50 34.13 -5.33
C ASN A 429 26.77 33.83 -6.66
N LYS A 430 27.40 34.15 -7.81
CA LYS A 430 26.86 33.81 -9.14
C LYS A 430 26.75 32.30 -9.33
N PHE A 431 27.76 31.55 -8.89
CA PHE A 431 27.75 30.09 -8.94
C PHE A 431 26.62 29.51 -8.09
N ASN A 432 26.48 29.93 -6.83
CA ASN A 432 25.40 29.48 -5.95
C ASN A 432 24.02 29.74 -6.56
N LYS A 433 23.79 30.94 -7.10
CA LYS A 433 22.53 31.25 -7.82
C LYS A 433 22.31 30.30 -9.01
N SER A 434 23.36 29.97 -9.76
CA SER A 434 23.25 29.06 -10.89
C SER A 434 22.91 27.61 -10.48
N ILE A 435 23.41 27.15 -9.34
CA ILE A 435 23.11 25.82 -8.79
C ILE A 435 21.71 25.78 -8.17
N ASN A 436 21.32 26.80 -7.42
CA ASN A 436 19.98 26.87 -6.80
C ASN A 436 18.85 26.83 -7.83
N ASN A 437 19.11 27.27 -9.06
CA ASN A 437 18.15 27.16 -10.16
C ASN A 437 17.93 25.73 -10.67
N VAL A 438 18.83 24.78 -10.36
CA VAL A 438 18.73 23.39 -10.87
C VAL A 438 18.73 22.35 -9.74
N ILE A 439 19.02 22.75 -8.50
CA ILE A 439 19.23 21.83 -7.38
C ILE A 439 17.98 20.99 -7.07
N ASN A 440 16.79 21.55 -7.24
CA ASN A 440 15.50 20.86 -7.02
C ASN A 440 14.91 20.30 -8.33
N GLY A 441 15.67 20.40 -9.41
CA GLY A 441 15.29 19.99 -10.75
C GLY A 441 15.28 18.48 -10.91
N LEU A 442 14.45 17.99 -11.83
CA LEU A 442 14.25 16.55 -12.09
C LEU A 442 15.56 15.78 -12.32
N GLY A 443 16.52 16.40 -12.99
CA GLY A 443 17.82 15.80 -13.30
C GLY A 443 18.70 15.54 -12.08
N ASN A 444 18.45 16.20 -10.95
CA ASN A 444 19.19 16.01 -9.70
C ASN A 444 18.54 14.96 -8.78
N LEU A 445 17.37 14.42 -9.14
CA LEU A 445 16.59 13.54 -8.27
C LEU A 445 16.83 12.05 -8.59
N LEU A 446 16.98 11.22 -7.55
CA LEU A 446 17.12 9.77 -7.67
C LEU A 446 16.31 9.06 -6.57
N LEU A 447 15.74 7.90 -6.88
CA LEU A 447 14.94 7.13 -5.90
C LEU A 447 15.83 6.20 -5.09
N LEU A 448 15.82 6.32 -3.76
CA LEU A 448 16.59 5.47 -2.85
C LEU A 448 15.69 4.91 -1.73
N THR A 449 16.18 3.89 -1.01
CA THR A 449 15.60 3.54 0.28
C THR A 449 15.89 4.65 1.31
N PRO A 450 15.03 4.84 2.35
CA PRO A 450 15.29 5.82 3.40
C PRO A 450 16.62 5.61 4.14
N SER A 451 17.01 4.34 4.34
CA SER A 451 18.27 3.98 4.99
C SER A 451 19.47 4.37 4.16
N GLU A 452 19.43 4.10 2.86
CA GLU A 452 20.52 4.47 1.96
C GLU A 452 20.60 5.98 1.80
N ASN A 453 19.47 6.68 1.62
CA ASN A 453 19.48 8.13 1.53
C ASN A 453 20.12 8.78 2.77
N SER A 454 19.75 8.29 3.97
CA SER A 454 20.36 8.73 5.23
C SER A 454 21.89 8.51 5.27
N SER A 455 22.37 7.42 4.67
CA SER A 455 23.81 7.13 4.58
C SER A 455 24.55 8.00 3.55
N GLN A 456 23.87 8.42 2.47
CA GLN A 456 24.47 9.31 1.47
C GLN A 456 24.59 10.73 2.01
N SER A 457 23.60 11.21 2.76
CA SER A 457 23.63 12.51 3.45
C SER A 457 24.09 13.66 2.54
N ASN A 458 24.74 14.68 3.09
CA ASN A 458 25.31 15.80 2.34
C ASN A 458 26.71 15.49 1.78
N ASN A 459 27.02 14.22 1.49
CA ASN A 459 28.31 13.87 0.91
C ASN A 459 28.48 14.50 -0.48
N HIS A 460 29.72 14.80 -0.83
CA HIS A 460 30.06 15.25 -2.18
C HIS A 460 29.64 14.19 -3.21
N PRO A 461 29.04 14.54 -4.36
CA PRO A 461 28.48 13.57 -5.31
C PRO A 461 29.49 12.51 -5.76
N LYS A 462 30.75 12.90 -5.98
CA LYS A 462 31.88 11.98 -6.26
C LYS A 462 32.00 10.81 -5.26
N ASN A 463 31.63 11.05 -4.01
CA ASN A 463 31.77 10.09 -2.91
C ASN A 463 30.49 9.28 -2.68
N LYS A 464 29.39 9.64 -3.34
CA LYS A 464 28.14 8.86 -3.26
C LYS A 464 28.31 7.57 -4.06
N VAL A 465 27.82 6.48 -3.49
CA VAL A 465 27.82 5.16 -4.13
C VAL A 465 26.48 4.52 -3.88
N TYR A 466 25.71 4.33 -4.95
CA TYR A 466 24.37 3.78 -4.86
C TYR A 466 24.38 2.25 -4.98
N LYS A 467 23.72 1.56 -4.05
CA LYS A 467 23.69 0.10 -3.95
C LYS A 467 22.27 -0.48 -3.86
N CYS A 468 21.26 0.36 -3.63
CA CYS A 468 19.86 -0.08 -3.52
C CYS A 468 19.29 -0.65 -4.81
N CYS A 469 19.87 -0.31 -5.97
CA CYS A 469 19.44 -0.78 -7.27
C CYS A 469 20.63 -0.87 -8.25
N SER A 470 20.63 -1.93 -9.05
CA SER A 470 21.52 -2.17 -10.19
C SER A 470 20.91 -1.64 -11.50
N GLY A 471 21.76 -1.33 -12.47
CA GLY A 471 21.40 -0.66 -13.73
C GLY A 471 21.00 0.82 -13.58
N GLY A 472 20.46 1.40 -14.66
CA GLY A 472 19.91 2.76 -14.69
C GLY A 472 20.90 3.87 -14.27
N SER A 473 20.35 4.94 -13.70
CA SER A 473 21.11 6.08 -13.20
C SER A 473 22.03 5.71 -12.03
N TYR A 474 21.77 4.59 -11.33
CA TYR A 474 22.55 4.14 -10.19
C TYR A 474 23.96 3.71 -10.62
N GLU A 475 24.03 2.80 -11.60
CA GLU A 475 25.31 2.36 -12.16
C GLU A 475 25.98 3.46 -12.98
N GLU A 476 25.22 4.24 -13.74
CA GLU A 476 25.76 5.37 -14.51
C GLU A 476 26.46 6.38 -13.59
N HIS A 477 25.82 6.74 -12.46
CA HIS A 477 26.44 7.60 -11.46
C HIS A 477 27.69 6.96 -10.88
N ASN A 478 27.62 5.71 -10.43
CA ASN A 478 28.76 5.02 -9.81
C ASN A 478 29.97 4.94 -10.74
N ALA A 479 29.76 4.65 -12.03
CA ALA A 479 30.81 4.58 -13.05
C ALA A 479 31.40 5.95 -13.39
N SER A 480 30.58 7.01 -13.35
CA SER A 480 30.96 8.36 -13.75
C SER A 480 31.18 9.33 -12.58
N ARG A 481 31.22 8.84 -11.33
CA ARG A 481 31.29 9.67 -10.10
C ARG A 481 32.46 10.65 -10.09
N ASN A 482 33.61 10.27 -10.66
CA ASN A 482 34.79 11.14 -10.77
C ASN A 482 34.51 12.42 -11.58
N ASN A 483 33.54 12.38 -12.50
CA ASN A 483 33.15 13.52 -13.31
C ASN A 483 32.44 14.61 -12.50
N TRP A 484 32.05 14.33 -11.25
CA TRP A 484 31.51 15.32 -10.32
C TRP A 484 32.60 16.09 -9.55
N SER A 485 33.88 15.78 -9.74
CA SER A 485 34.97 16.51 -9.05
C SER A 485 35.06 17.99 -9.47
N GLU A 486 34.60 18.33 -10.68
CA GLU A 486 34.72 19.66 -11.27
C GLU A 486 33.41 20.44 -11.10
N PRO A 487 33.36 21.49 -10.25
CA PRO A 487 32.11 22.20 -9.95
C PRO A 487 31.45 22.87 -11.15
N ASN A 488 32.25 23.32 -12.12
CA ASN A 488 31.75 23.95 -13.33
C ASN A 488 30.88 23.00 -14.18
N ASN A 489 30.97 21.68 -13.97
CA ASN A 489 30.21 20.68 -14.70
C ASN A 489 28.92 20.24 -13.97
N TRP A 490 28.69 20.66 -12.73
CA TRP A 490 27.53 20.18 -11.96
C TRP A 490 26.21 20.59 -12.60
N LYS A 491 26.09 21.88 -12.95
CA LYS A 491 24.87 22.43 -13.54
C LYS A 491 24.53 21.72 -14.86
N SER A 492 25.49 21.62 -15.78
CA SER A 492 25.25 20.99 -17.08
C SER A 492 24.88 19.52 -16.97
N LYS A 493 25.46 18.77 -16.00
CA LYS A 493 25.08 17.38 -15.72
C LYS A 493 23.63 17.24 -15.27
N ILE A 494 23.21 18.11 -14.35
CA ILE A 494 21.83 18.12 -13.85
C ILE A 494 20.87 18.48 -14.98
N GLU A 495 21.18 19.50 -15.78
CA GLU A 495 20.35 19.91 -16.92
C GLU A 495 20.26 18.81 -18.00
N GLU A 496 21.37 18.18 -18.36
CA GLU A 496 21.40 17.12 -19.36
C GLU A 496 20.55 15.92 -18.93
N ARG A 497 20.71 15.44 -17.69
CA ARG A 497 19.87 14.36 -17.15
C ARG A 497 18.41 14.80 -17.04
N GLY A 498 18.15 16.04 -16.61
CA GLY A 498 16.80 16.59 -16.53
C GLY A 498 16.07 16.59 -17.87
N GLU A 499 16.74 17.03 -18.94
CA GLU A 499 16.21 17.01 -20.30
C GLU A 499 15.94 15.57 -20.78
N LYS A 500 16.81 14.60 -20.47
CA LYS A 500 16.57 13.18 -20.81
C LYS A 500 15.29 12.67 -20.16
N ILE A 501 15.10 12.92 -18.86
CA ILE A 501 13.90 12.45 -18.13
C ILE A 501 12.65 13.20 -18.60
N TYR A 502 12.74 14.50 -18.82
CA TYR A 502 11.64 15.31 -19.35
C TYR A 502 11.19 14.81 -20.73
N ASN A 503 12.14 14.57 -21.63
CA ASN A 503 11.83 14.02 -22.96
C ASN A 503 11.25 12.62 -22.86
N PHE A 504 11.78 11.76 -21.99
CA PHE A 504 11.17 10.46 -21.71
C PHE A 504 9.69 10.62 -21.30
N MET A 505 9.41 11.49 -20.32
CA MET A 505 8.05 11.73 -19.82
C MET A 505 7.10 12.23 -20.91
N LEU A 506 7.54 13.19 -21.74
CA LEU A 506 6.75 13.69 -22.87
C LEU A 506 6.32 12.57 -23.82
N HIS A 507 7.20 11.63 -24.12
CA HIS A 507 6.90 10.55 -25.05
C HIS A 507 6.12 9.40 -24.42
N TYR A 508 6.48 9.03 -23.19
CA TYR A 508 5.99 7.82 -22.54
C TYR A 508 4.47 7.85 -22.31
N PHE A 509 3.94 9.02 -21.96
CA PHE A 509 2.53 9.19 -21.59
C PHE A 509 1.63 9.67 -22.74
N GLN A 510 2.17 9.96 -23.93
CA GLN A 510 1.38 10.32 -25.10
C GLN A 510 0.74 9.09 -25.77
N LEU A 511 -0.50 9.24 -26.25
CA LEU A 511 -1.22 8.19 -27.00
C LEU A 511 -0.55 7.82 -28.35
N ASN A 512 0.31 8.69 -28.90
CA ASN A 512 0.71 8.64 -30.31
C ASN A 512 1.98 7.84 -30.63
N LYS A 513 2.57 7.11 -29.66
CA LYS A 513 3.58 6.09 -29.96
C LYS A 513 3.32 4.83 -29.14
N SER A 514 2.89 3.78 -29.84
CA SER A 514 3.00 2.37 -29.45
C SER A 514 4.42 1.89 -29.69
#